data_AF-A0A944DFH7-F1
#
_entry.id   AF-A0A944DFH7-F1
#
_cell.length_a   1.000
_cell.length_b   1.000
_cell.length_c   1.000
_cell.angle_alpha   90.00
_cell.angle_beta   90.00
_cell.angle_gamma   90.00
#
_symmetry.space_group_name_H-M   'P 1'
#
loop_
_entity.id
_entity.type
_entity.pdbx_description
1 polymer ?
#
loop_
_entity_poly.entity_id
_entity_poly.type
_entity_poly.pdbx_seq_one_letter_code
_entity_poly.pdbx_strand_id
1 'polypeptide(L)'
;MGWAFGQIVSGAFTGEGVAGGILGALIQGFKRAAFSNEAGIGSAAIAHSAVRTKEPVTEGYVALLEPFIDTVVICTMTAVVIVVSGTLDSGLTGVELTSAAFETAFPWFPVVLAVVLFAFSTMISWSYYGLKATTYLFGENKTVENIYKLFFCICVIIGASMSLGPVIDFSDSMIFAMAIPNVIGLYMLLPVVRRELAQYQAKLASGEIKRFR
;
A
#
# COMPACT_ATOMS: atom_id res chain seq x y z
N MET A 1 -23.45 1.06 -14.25
CA MET A 1 -22.04 1.40 -13.97
C MET A 1 -21.69 2.86 -14.25
N GLY A 2 -22.03 3.43 -15.42
CA GLY A 2 -21.68 4.84 -15.73
C GLY A 2 -22.16 5.88 -14.71
N TRP A 3 -23.34 5.66 -14.11
CA TRP A 3 -23.85 6.49 -13.00
C TRP A 3 -22.95 6.45 -11.76
N ALA A 4 -22.40 5.29 -11.38
CA ALA A 4 -21.54 5.14 -10.20
C ALA A 4 -20.21 5.88 -10.38
N PHE A 5 -19.62 5.77 -11.58
CA PHE A 5 -18.46 6.58 -11.94
C PHE A 5 -18.79 8.07 -11.95
N GLY A 6 -19.97 8.45 -12.44
CA GLY A 6 -20.46 9.83 -12.37
C GLY A 6 -20.60 10.34 -10.94
N GLN A 7 -21.06 9.52 -10.00
CA GLN A 7 -21.15 9.85 -8.58
C GLN A 7 -19.76 9.98 -7.93
N ILE A 8 -18.83 9.08 -8.24
CA ILE A 8 -17.44 9.16 -7.72
C ILE A 8 -16.76 10.43 -8.22
N VAL A 9 -16.86 10.73 -9.52
CA VAL A 9 -16.28 11.94 -10.11
C VAL A 9 -16.97 13.17 -9.54
N SER A 10 -18.31 13.21 -9.50
CA SER A 10 -19.05 14.34 -8.92
C SER A 10 -18.67 14.57 -7.46
N GLY A 11 -18.66 13.52 -6.64
CA GLY A 11 -18.31 13.57 -5.23
C GLY A 11 -16.89 14.09 -4.98
N ALA A 12 -15.93 13.68 -5.83
CA ALA A 12 -14.54 14.14 -5.76
C ALA A 12 -14.37 15.64 -6.08
N PHE A 13 -15.31 16.25 -6.82
CA PHE A 13 -15.25 17.66 -7.23
C PHE A 13 -16.33 18.56 -6.59
N THR A 14 -17.11 18.05 -5.61
CA THR A 14 -18.15 18.82 -4.87
C THR A 14 -17.70 19.32 -3.49
N GLY A 15 -18.37 20.37 -3.00
CA GLY A 15 -18.05 21.11 -1.75
C GLY A 15 -17.81 20.29 -0.48
N GLU A 16 -18.50 19.16 -0.27
CA GLU A 16 -18.31 18.28 0.90
C GLU A 16 -17.00 17.48 0.86
N GLY A 17 -16.49 17.11 -0.33
CA GLY A 17 -15.14 16.55 -0.48
C GLY A 17 -14.03 17.61 -0.42
N VAL A 18 -14.43 18.88 -0.42
CA VAL A 18 -13.64 20.09 -0.63
C VAL A 18 -13.65 20.96 0.64
N ALA A 19 -13.73 20.35 1.82
CA ALA A 19 -13.57 21.07 3.09
C ALA A 19 -12.21 21.83 3.20
N GLY A 20 -11.27 21.61 2.27
CA GLY A 20 -10.04 22.41 2.07
C GLY A 20 -9.75 22.80 0.61
N GLY A 21 -10.76 22.91 -0.27
CA GLY A 21 -10.53 23.16 -1.70
C GLY A 21 -10.08 21.91 -2.48
N ILE A 22 -9.84 22.05 -3.78
CA ILE A 22 -9.16 21.02 -4.62
C ILE A 22 -7.84 20.59 -3.95
N LEU A 23 -7.15 21.51 -3.29
CA LEU A 23 -5.91 21.24 -2.58
C LEU A 23 -6.11 20.30 -1.37
N GLY A 24 -7.16 20.49 -0.57
CA GLY A 24 -7.49 19.60 0.55
C GLY A 24 -7.88 18.19 0.10
N ALA A 25 -8.66 18.08 -0.98
CA ALA A 25 -9.01 16.80 -1.59
C ALA A 25 -7.77 16.08 -2.15
N LEU A 26 -6.86 16.83 -2.79
CA LEU A 26 -5.58 16.30 -3.29
C LEU A 26 -4.67 15.84 -2.15
N ILE A 27 -4.53 16.61 -1.07
CA ILE A 27 -3.70 16.25 0.09
C ILE A 27 -4.26 15.00 0.76
N GLN A 28 -5.57 14.94 1.01
CA GLN A 28 -6.20 13.78 1.63
C GLN A 28 -6.12 12.54 0.72
N GLY A 29 -6.31 12.73 -0.59
CA GLY A 29 -6.15 11.70 -1.60
C GLY A 29 -4.72 11.16 -1.68
N PHE A 30 -3.71 12.03 -1.69
CA PHE A 30 -2.30 11.64 -1.65
C PHE A 30 -1.94 10.92 -0.36
N LYS A 31 -2.40 11.43 0.79
CA LYS A 31 -2.15 10.83 2.11
C LYS A 31 -2.72 9.41 2.18
N ARG A 32 -3.97 9.22 1.75
CA ARG A 32 -4.62 7.90 1.72
C ARG A 32 -4.02 6.98 0.66
N ALA A 33 -3.65 7.50 -0.51
CA ALA A 33 -3.03 6.72 -1.58
C ALA A 33 -1.63 6.22 -1.18
N ALA A 34 -0.80 7.09 -0.59
CA ALA A 34 0.53 6.72 -0.10
C ALA A 34 0.48 5.65 1.00
N PHE A 35 -0.59 5.64 1.81
CA PHE A 35 -0.86 4.57 2.78
C PHE A 35 -1.27 3.24 2.14
N SER A 36 -2.03 3.30 1.05
CA SER A 36 -2.53 2.10 0.38
C SER A 36 -1.43 1.40 -0.40
N ASN A 37 -0.62 2.16 -1.13
CA ASN A 37 0.31 1.63 -2.10
C ASN A 37 1.80 1.79 -1.76
N GLU A 38 2.10 2.36 -0.60
CA GLU A 38 3.44 2.54 -0.05
C GLU A 38 4.42 3.31 -0.96
N ALA A 39 3.90 4.06 -1.94
CA ALA A 39 4.71 4.79 -2.91
C ALA A 39 5.55 5.86 -2.22
N GLY A 40 6.87 5.81 -2.43
CA GLY A 40 7.82 6.78 -1.89
C GLY A 40 8.25 6.52 -0.45
N ILE A 41 7.69 5.53 0.25
CA ILE A 41 8.08 5.14 1.61
C ILE A 41 9.38 4.30 1.60
N GLY A 42 9.55 3.49 0.56
CA GLY A 42 10.75 2.64 0.38
C GLY A 42 10.64 1.24 1.02
N SER A 43 9.51 0.92 1.65
CA SER A 43 9.23 -0.39 2.26
C SER A 43 9.09 -1.52 1.23
N ALA A 44 8.35 -1.31 0.14
CA ALA A 44 8.18 -2.30 -0.93
C ALA A 44 9.51 -2.80 -1.51
N ALA A 45 10.52 -1.91 -1.62
CA ALA A 45 11.85 -2.28 -2.09
C ALA A 45 12.55 -3.33 -1.20
N ILE A 46 12.19 -3.43 0.09
CA ILE A 46 12.71 -4.45 1.02
C ILE A 46 12.24 -5.84 0.61
N ALA A 47 10.98 -6.01 0.18
CA ALA A 47 10.49 -7.28 -0.37
C ALA A 47 11.16 -7.60 -1.71
N HIS A 48 11.14 -6.65 -2.65
CA HIS A 48 11.66 -6.88 -4.00
C HIS A 48 13.17 -7.12 -4.04
N SER A 49 13.93 -6.55 -3.10
CA SER A 49 15.38 -6.81 -3.00
C SER A 49 15.72 -8.24 -2.57
N ALA A 50 14.78 -8.99 -1.99
CA ALA A 50 14.97 -10.39 -1.65
C ALA A 50 14.83 -11.34 -2.86
N VAL A 51 14.29 -10.85 -3.98
CA VAL A 51 14.09 -11.66 -5.19
C VAL A 51 15.43 -11.91 -5.88
N ARG A 52 15.64 -13.16 -6.30
CA ARG A 52 16.83 -13.56 -7.06
C ARG A 52 16.67 -13.19 -8.54
N THR A 53 16.94 -11.94 -8.89
CA THR A 53 17.03 -11.48 -10.27
C THR A 53 18.46 -11.13 -10.67
N LYS A 54 18.81 -11.36 -11.94
CA LYS A 54 20.08 -10.87 -12.53
C LYS A 54 19.95 -9.44 -13.07
N GLU A 55 18.72 -8.97 -13.25
CA GLU A 55 18.40 -7.67 -13.85
C GLU A 55 17.46 -6.92 -12.89
N PRO A 56 17.96 -6.06 -11.99
CA PRO A 56 17.15 -5.37 -10.98
C PRO A 56 15.99 -4.54 -11.56
N VAL A 57 16.15 -4.09 -12.81
CA VAL A 57 15.14 -3.33 -13.56
C VAL A 57 13.85 -4.14 -13.77
N THR A 58 13.92 -5.48 -13.89
CA THR A 58 12.73 -6.32 -14.04
C THR A 58 11.87 -6.28 -12.78
N GLU A 59 12.50 -6.36 -11.61
CA GLU A 59 11.80 -6.24 -10.33
C GLU A 59 11.25 -4.83 -10.12
N GLY A 60 11.94 -3.80 -10.61
CA GLY A 60 11.41 -2.44 -10.66
C GLY A 60 10.08 -2.35 -11.43
N TYR A 61 9.95 -3.06 -12.57
CA TYR A 61 8.69 -3.11 -13.31
C TYR A 61 7.59 -3.91 -12.57
N VAL A 62 7.95 -5.01 -11.89
CA VAL A 62 7.00 -5.80 -11.10
C VAL A 62 6.51 -4.99 -9.90
N ALA A 63 7.40 -4.28 -9.20
CA ALA A 63 7.06 -3.41 -8.08
C ALA A 63 6.09 -2.29 -8.48
N LEU A 64 6.14 -1.80 -9.72
CA LEU A 64 5.18 -0.82 -10.23
C LEU A 64 3.77 -1.39 -10.45
N LEU A 65 3.61 -2.71 -10.54
CA LEU A 65 2.30 -3.35 -10.62
C LEU A 65 1.58 -3.35 -9.26
N GLU A 66 2.31 -3.37 -8.15
CA GLU A 66 1.72 -3.33 -6.80
C GLU A 66 0.80 -2.11 -6.60
N PRO A 67 1.26 -0.85 -6.78
CA PRO A 67 0.40 0.32 -6.63
C PRO A 67 -0.71 0.39 -7.69
N PHE A 68 -0.47 -0.15 -8.88
CA PHE A 68 -1.49 -0.19 -9.93
C PHE A 68 -2.63 -1.14 -9.55
N ILE A 69 -2.31 -2.37 -9.14
CA ILE A 69 -3.32 -3.35 -8.75
C ILE A 69 -4.05 -2.86 -7.51
N ASP A 70 -3.35 -2.41 -6.48
CA ASP A 70 -3.98 -1.96 -5.23
C ASP A 70 -4.87 -0.72 -5.46
N THR A 71 -4.29 0.40 -5.90
CA THR A 71 -5.01 1.68 -5.93
C THR A 71 -5.94 1.80 -7.15
N VAL A 72 -5.50 1.39 -8.34
CA VAL A 72 -6.28 1.61 -9.57
C VAL A 72 -7.33 0.54 -9.76
N VAL A 73 -7.01 -0.73 -9.45
CA VAL A 73 -7.94 -1.84 -9.65
C VAL A 73 -8.75 -2.12 -8.39
N ILE A 74 -8.11 -2.48 -7.28
CA ILE A 74 -8.81 -2.97 -6.08
C ILE A 74 -9.56 -1.85 -5.36
N CYS A 75 -8.95 -0.69 -5.10
CA CYS A 75 -9.66 0.43 -4.46
C CYS A 75 -10.81 0.95 -5.31
N THR A 76 -10.63 1.06 -6.64
CA THR A 76 -11.71 1.47 -7.55
C THR A 76 -12.85 0.46 -7.56
N MET A 77 -12.55 -0.84 -7.61
CA MET A 77 -13.58 -1.89 -7.54
C MET A 77 -14.37 -1.81 -6.23
N THR A 78 -13.67 -1.63 -5.10
CA THR A 78 -14.30 -1.47 -3.78
C THR A 78 -15.19 -0.23 -3.74
N ALA A 79 -14.71 0.91 -4.23
CA ALA A 79 -15.48 2.14 -4.29
C ALA A 79 -16.75 1.99 -5.16
N VAL A 80 -16.64 1.32 -6.31
CA VAL A 80 -17.79 1.04 -7.17
C VAL A 80 -18.80 0.12 -6.47
N VAL A 81 -18.35 -0.91 -5.75
CA VAL A 81 -19.25 -1.79 -4.97
C VAL A 81 -20.00 -1.00 -3.89
N ILE A 82 -19.32 -0.13 -3.15
CA ILE A 82 -19.96 0.73 -2.14
C ILE A 82 -21.03 1.63 -2.77
N VAL A 83 -20.71 2.30 -3.87
CA VAL A 83 -21.67 3.20 -4.55
C VAL A 83 -22.86 2.42 -5.14
N VAL A 84 -22.60 1.26 -5.78
CA VAL A 84 -23.65 0.44 -6.40
C VAL A 84 -24.57 -0.20 -5.38
N SER A 85 -24.04 -0.61 -4.22
CA SER A 85 -24.82 -1.24 -3.14
C SER A 85 -25.74 -0.26 -2.40
N GLY A 86 -25.56 1.06 -2.57
CA GLY A 86 -26.35 2.09 -1.88
C GLY A 86 -26.08 2.17 -0.38
N THR A 87 -25.03 1.53 0.13
CA THR A 87 -24.69 1.53 1.56
C THR A 87 -24.01 2.81 2.02
N LEU A 88 -23.68 3.73 1.12
CA LEU A 88 -23.02 5.00 1.45
C LEU A 88 -23.83 5.83 2.46
N ASP A 89 -25.16 5.79 2.39
CA ASP A 89 -26.06 6.54 3.28
C ASP A 89 -26.41 5.80 4.59
N SER A 90 -25.80 4.64 4.84
CA SER A 90 -26.10 3.80 6.01
C SER A 90 -25.54 4.35 7.33
N GLY A 91 -24.66 5.35 7.29
CA GLY A 91 -23.93 5.85 8.45
C GLY A 91 -22.79 4.93 8.92
N LEU A 92 -22.55 3.80 8.24
CA LEU A 92 -21.42 2.91 8.50
C LEU A 92 -20.12 3.53 7.99
N THR A 93 -18.99 3.18 8.61
CA THR A 93 -17.67 3.69 8.23
C THR A 93 -16.64 2.58 8.13
N GLY A 94 -15.58 2.84 7.34
CA GLY A 94 -14.43 1.93 7.21
C GLY A 94 -14.82 0.52 6.78
N VAL A 95 -14.33 -0.46 7.55
CA VAL A 95 -14.49 -1.89 7.28
C VAL A 95 -15.96 -2.34 7.31
N GLU A 96 -16.77 -1.75 8.19
CA GLU A 96 -18.18 -2.09 8.33
C GLU A 96 -18.95 -1.70 7.08
N LEU A 97 -18.67 -0.50 6.53
CA LEU A 97 -19.26 -0.03 5.27
C LEU A 97 -18.90 -0.94 4.10
N THR A 98 -17.61 -1.29 3.95
CA THR A 98 -17.18 -2.20 2.88
C THR A 98 -17.85 -3.56 3.00
N SER A 99 -17.94 -4.10 4.22
CA SER A 99 -18.51 -5.43 4.43
C SER A 99 -20.00 -5.45 4.12
N ALA A 100 -20.75 -4.44 4.59
CA ALA A 100 -22.17 -4.28 4.27
C ALA A 100 -22.40 -4.15 2.75
N ALA A 101 -21.53 -3.42 2.05
CA ALA A 101 -21.59 -3.29 0.59
C ALA A 101 -21.40 -4.64 -0.12
N PHE A 102 -20.41 -5.44 0.29
CA PHE A 102 -20.16 -6.76 -0.31
C PHE A 102 -21.24 -7.78 0.06
N GLU A 103 -21.85 -7.68 1.24
CA GLU A 103 -22.95 -8.55 1.67
C GLU A 103 -24.18 -8.42 0.77
N THR A 104 -24.42 -7.23 0.18
CA THR A 104 -25.53 -7.04 -0.79
C THR A 104 -25.42 -7.91 -2.04
N ALA A 105 -24.19 -8.25 -2.45
CA ALA A 105 -23.92 -9.06 -3.64
C ALA A 105 -23.55 -10.51 -3.29
N PHE A 106 -22.88 -10.72 -2.15
CA PHE A 106 -22.41 -12.01 -1.68
C PHE A 106 -22.85 -12.21 -0.22
N PRO A 107 -24.04 -12.77 0.02
CA PRO A 107 -24.59 -12.96 1.38
C PRO A 107 -23.75 -13.87 2.27
N TRP A 108 -22.88 -14.69 1.67
CA TRP A 108 -21.97 -15.59 2.37
C TRP A 108 -20.60 -14.97 2.66
N PHE A 109 -20.33 -13.73 2.22
CA PHE A 109 -19.05 -13.05 2.43
C PHE A 109 -19.07 -12.37 3.80
N PRO A 110 -18.53 -13.00 4.86
CA PRO A 110 -18.62 -12.42 6.19
C PRO A 110 -17.60 -11.29 6.32
N VAL A 111 -17.98 -10.25 7.07
CA VAL A 111 -17.09 -9.16 7.54
C VAL A 111 -15.73 -9.71 7.98
N VAL A 112 -15.75 -10.82 8.72
CA VAL A 112 -14.57 -11.47 9.28
C VAL A 112 -13.60 -11.96 8.20
N LEU A 113 -14.07 -12.51 7.09
CA LEU A 113 -13.18 -13.09 6.07
C LEU A 113 -12.41 -12.01 5.31
N ALA A 114 -13.08 -10.91 4.96
CA ALA A 114 -12.46 -9.78 4.29
C ALA A 114 -11.36 -9.14 5.14
N VAL A 115 -11.69 -8.92 6.42
CA VAL A 115 -10.79 -8.29 7.39
C VAL A 115 -9.60 -9.19 7.69
N VAL A 116 -9.85 -10.48 7.94
CA VAL A 116 -8.78 -11.41 8.29
C VAL A 116 -7.82 -11.56 7.12
N LEU A 117 -8.30 -11.73 5.89
CA LEU A 117 -7.41 -11.91 4.74
C LEU A 117 -6.57 -10.65 4.46
N PHE A 118 -7.19 -9.46 4.49
CA PHE A 118 -6.49 -8.21 4.17
C PHE A 118 -5.55 -7.76 5.31
N ALA A 119 -6.02 -7.79 6.56
CA ALA A 119 -5.19 -7.40 7.70
C ALA A 119 -4.03 -8.38 7.91
N PHE A 120 -4.25 -9.68 7.71
CA PHE A 120 -3.20 -10.69 7.91
C PHE A 120 -2.09 -10.57 6.86
N SER A 121 -2.42 -10.33 5.59
CA SER A 121 -1.39 -10.12 4.56
C SER A 121 -0.54 -8.89 4.87
N THR A 122 -1.15 -7.78 5.28
CA THR A 122 -0.42 -6.56 5.63
C THR A 122 0.46 -6.76 6.86
N MET A 123 -0.05 -7.45 7.90
CA MET A 123 0.74 -7.77 9.09
C MET A 123 1.99 -8.60 8.76
N ILE A 124 1.89 -9.58 7.86
CA ILE A 124 3.04 -10.38 7.46
C ILE A 124 4.09 -9.51 6.74
N SER A 125 3.68 -8.72 5.74
CA SER A 125 4.60 -7.88 4.97
C SER A 125 5.31 -6.86 5.88
N TRP A 126 4.56 -6.16 6.74
CA TRP A 126 5.13 -5.17 7.66
C TRP A 126 5.99 -5.79 8.76
N SER A 127 5.65 -7.00 9.23
CA SER A 127 6.51 -7.76 10.13
C SER A 127 7.85 -8.08 9.46
N TYR A 128 7.84 -8.51 8.19
CA TYR A 128 9.06 -8.77 7.44
C TYR A 128 9.90 -7.50 7.21
N TYR A 129 9.27 -6.38 6.81
CA TYR A 129 9.95 -5.11 6.60
C TYR A 129 10.65 -4.62 7.87
N GLY A 130 9.92 -4.60 8.99
CA GLY A 130 10.49 -4.17 10.26
C GLY A 130 11.53 -5.15 10.81
N LEU A 131 11.39 -6.45 10.56
CA LEU A 131 12.41 -7.44 10.89
C LEU A 131 13.72 -7.13 10.16
N LYS A 132 13.65 -6.89 8.83
CA LYS A 132 14.84 -6.57 8.03
C LYS A 132 15.49 -5.24 8.44
N ALA A 133 14.69 -4.22 8.74
CA ALA A 133 15.19 -2.96 9.29
C ALA A 133 15.89 -3.16 10.65
N THR A 134 15.33 -4.01 11.52
CA THR A 134 15.90 -4.31 12.84
C THR A 134 17.22 -5.09 12.72
N THR A 135 17.27 -6.11 11.86
CA THR A 135 18.49 -6.88 11.62
C THR A 135 19.58 -6.06 10.94
N TYR A 136 19.22 -5.03 10.17
CA TYR A 136 20.18 -4.08 9.60
C TYR A 136 20.86 -3.24 10.70
N LEU A 137 20.12 -2.82 11.73
CA LEU A 137 20.63 -1.99 12.83
C LEU A 137 21.39 -2.80 13.89
N PHE A 138 20.87 -3.97 14.27
CA PHE A 138 21.36 -4.75 15.41
C PHE A 138 22.11 -6.03 15.01
N GLY A 139 22.28 -6.25 13.71
CA GLY A 139 22.93 -7.43 13.14
C GLY A 139 21.97 -8.60 12.90
N GLU A 140 22.33 -9.46 11.96
CA GLU A 140 21.55 -10.64 11.57
C GLU A 140 21.90 -11.83 12.48
N ASN A 141 21.13 -12.00 13.56
CA ASN A 141 21.24 -13.15 14.44
C ASN A 141 19.85 -13.61 14.93
N LYS A 142 19.74 -14.91 15.25
CA LYS A 142 18.45 -15.51 15.66
C LYS A 142 17.86 -14.87 16.92
N THR A 143 18.71 -14.33 17.79
CA THR A 143 18.27 -13.68 19.03
C THR A 143 17.51 -12.38 18.72
N VAL A 144 18.10 -11.50 17.91
CA VAL A 144 17.48 -10.24 17.45
C VAL A 144 16.19 -10.53 16.67
N GLU A 145 16.20 -11.52 15.79
CA GLU A 145 14.99 -11.90 15.05
C GLU A 145 13.85 -12.33 15.97
N ASN A 146 14.14 -13.20 16.94
CA ASN A 146 13.12 -13.72 17.84
C ASN A 146 12.61 -12.64 18.81
N ILE A 147 13.47 -11.75 19.26
CA ILE A 147 13.08 -10.58 20.06
C ILE A 147 12.12 -9.69 19.25
N TYR A 148 12.45 -9.39 17.99
CA TYR A 148 11.58 -8.58 17.13
C TYR A 148 10.22 -9.26 16.91
N LYS A 149 10.20 -10.57 16.57
CA LYS A 149 8.95 -11.32 16.35
C LYS A 149 8.07 -11.33 17.61
N LEU A 150 8.67 -11.54 18.79
CA LEU A 150 7.94 -11.49 20.06
C LEU A 150 7.37 -10.09 20.33
N PHE A 151 8.19 -9.06 20.15
CA PHE A 151 7.77 -7.66 20.29
C PHE A 151 6.61 -7.33 19.33
N PHE A 152 6.72 -7.70 18.06
CA PHE A 152 5.68 -7.51 17.06
C PHE A 152 4.35 -8.16 17.47
N CYS A 153 4.37 -9.42 17.92
CA CYS A 153 3.18 -10.10 18.41
C CYS A 153 2.53 -9.39 19.62
N ILE A 154 3.33 -8.87 20.55
CA ILE A 154 2.82 -8.08 21.68
C ILE A 154 2.18 -6.78 21.18
N CYS A 155 2.82 -6.08 20.25
CA CYS A 155 2.26 -4.88 19.63
C CYS A 155 0.94 -5.14 18.91
N VAL A 156 0.75 -6.30 18.28
CA VAL A 156 -0.53 -6.68 17.66
C VAL A 156 -1.64 -6.80 18.72
N ILE A 157 -1.36 -7.42 19.87
CA ILE A 157 -2.34 -7.53 20.97
C ILE A 157 -2.71 -6.16 21.52
N ILE A 158 -1.72 -5.28 21.70
CA ILE A 158 -1.95 -3.90 22.17
C ILE A 158 -2.73 -3.12 21.11
N GLY A 159 -2.34 -3.20 19.84
CA GLY A 159 -2.99 -2.50 18.74
C GLY A 159 -4.45 -2.89 18.58
N ALA A 160 -4.81 -4.15 18.84
CA ALA A 160 -6.19 -4.63 18.80
C ALA A 160 -7.10 -4.01 19.89
N SER A 161 -6.54 -3.43 20.96
CA SER A 161 -7.30 -2.79 22.05
C SER A 161 -7.23 -1.26 22.05
N MET A 162 -6.47 -0.65 21.12
CA MET A 162 -6.31 0.80 21.00
C MET A 162 -7.38 1.43 20.12
N SER A 163 -7.71 2.70 20.40
CA SER A 163 -8.57 3.51 19.54
C SER A 163 -7.93 3.76 18.18
N LEU A 164 -8.72 3.62 17.12
CA LEU A 164 -8.24 3.70 15.73
C LEU A 164 -7.61 5.06 15.37
N GLY A 165 -8.20 6.17 15.82
CA GLY A 165 -7.74 7.53 15.49
C GLY A 165 -6.27 7.79 15.86
N PRO A 166 -5.90 7.70 17.15
CA PRO A 166 -4.50 7.89 17.58
C PRO A 166 -3.49 6.96 16.89
N VAL A 167 -3.90 5.73 16.57
CA VAL A 167 -3.05 4.77 15.86
C VAL A 167 -2.76 5.26 14.44
N ILE A 168 -3.79 5.74 13.73
CA ILE A 168 -3.63 6.31 12.37
C ILE A 168 -2.71 7.53 12.40
N ASP A 169 -2.93 8.48 13.32
CA ASP A 169 -2.12 9.72 13.39
C ASP A 169 -0.64 9.43 13.71
N PHE A 170 -0.39 8.46 14.58
CA PHE A 170 0.96 8.00 14.88
C PHE A 170 1.61 7.32 13.67
N SER A 171 0.91 6.40 13.02
CA SER A 171 1.37 5.73 11.80
C SER A 171 1.66 6.73 10.67
N ASP A 172 0.82 7.75 10.49
CA ASP A 172 0.99 8.81 9.49
C ASP A 172 2.34 9.52 9.69
N SER A 173 2.63 9.86 10.93
CA SER A 173 3.87 10.55 11.31
C SER A 173 5.10 9.68 11.06
N MET A 174 5.02 8.37 11.33
CA MET A 174 6.12 7.43 11.09
C MET A 174 6.37 7.19 9.61
N ILE A 175 5.31 7.01 8.82
CA ILE A 175 5.41 6.84 7.36
C ILE A 175 6.00 8.10 6.72
N PHE A 176 5.58 9.28 7.16
CA PHE A 176 6.18 10.53 6.71
C PHE A 176 7.67 10.61 7.05
N ALA A 177 8.06 10.24 8.27
CA ALA A 177 9.46 10.22 8.69
C ALA A 177 10.32 9.24 7.88
N MET A 178 9.76 8.10 7.44
CA MET A 178 10.44 7.14 6.57
C MET A 178 10.55 7.63 5.12
N ALA A 179 9.53 8.32 4.61
CA ALA A 179 9.50 8.80 3.24
C ALA A 179 10.57 9.87 2.96
N ILE A 180 10.84 10.77 3.91
CA ILE A 180 11.84 11.85 3.74
C ILE A 180 13.23 11.31 3.35
N PRO A 181 13.91 10.47 4.15
CA PRO A 181 15.24 9.97 3.82
C PRO A 181 15.22 9.11 2.55
N ASN A 182 14.15 8.34 2.32
CA ASN A 182 14.02 7.51 1.14
C ASN A 182 13.93 8.35 -0.15
N VAL A 183 13.10 9.39 -0.18
CA VAL A 183 12.96 10.28 -1.34
C VAL A 183 14.27 11.02 -1.63
N ILE A 184 14.98 11.48 -0.59
CA ILE A 184 16.30 12.10 -0.76
C ILE A 184 17.28 11.08 -1.37
N GLY A 185 17.31 9.85 -0.85
CA GLY A 185 18.16 8.77 -1.38
C GLY A 185 17.85 8.45 -2.84
N LEU A 186 16.57 8.33 -3.20
CA LEU A 186 16.13 8.12 -4.58
C LEU A 186 16.57 9.25 -5.51
N TYR A 187 16.46 10.50 -5.06
CA TYR A 187 16.91 11.66 -5.85
C TYR A 187 18.42 11.62 -6.10
N MET A 188 19.21 11.28 -5.08
CA MET A 188 20.67 11.12 -5.21
C MET A 188 21.05 9.94 -6.11
N LEU A 189 20.30 8.84 -6.06
CA LEU A 189 20.54 7.62 -6.85
C LEU A 189 19.90 7.65 -8.24
N LEU A 190 19.15 8.70 -8.58
CA LEU A 190 18.49 8.86 -9.88
C LEU A 190 19.44 8.66 -11.08
N PRO A 191 20.71 9.12 -11.08
CA PRO A 191 21.64 8.85 -12.17
C PRO A 191 21.96 7.36 -12.32
N VAL A 192 22.07 6.63 -11.21
CA VAL A 192 22.32 5.18 -11.21
C VAL A 192 21.12 4.45 -11.81
N VAL A 193 19.91 4.76 -11.34
CA VAL A 193 18.67 4.16 -11.87
C VAL A 193 18.53 4.40 -13.37
N ARG A 194 18.80 5.63 -13.85
CA ARG A 194 18.77 5.96 -15.28
C ARG A 194 19.77 5.13 -16.09
N ARG A 195 20.98 4.93 -15.56
CA ARG A 195 22.01 4.13 -16.22
C ARG A 195 21.61 2.66 -16.31
N GLU A 196 21.17 2.06 -15.21
CA GLU A 196 20.73 0.65 -15.19
C GLU A 196 19.54 0.42 -16.15
N LEU A 197 18.58 1.35 -16.18
CA LEU A 197 17.45 1.29 -17.11
C LEU A 197 17.90 1.35 -18.58
N ALA A 198 18.82 2.26 -18.91
CA ALA A 198 19.35 2.38 -20.27
C ALA A 198 20.12 1.12 -20.70
N GLN A 199 20.91 0.54 -19.80
CA GLN A 199 21.61 -0.72 -20.05
C GLN A 199 20.64 -1.88 -20.27
N TYR A 200 19.61 -2.01 -19.43
CA TYR A 200 18.58 -3.03 -19.58
C TYR A 200 17.83 -2.90 -20.92
N GLN A 201 17.46 -1.68 -21.31
CA GLN A 201 16.82 -1.43 -22.61
C GLN A 201 17.73 -1.79 -23.79
N ALA A 202 19.03 -1.49 -23.71
CA ALA A 202 20.00 -1.87 -24.73
C ALA A 202 20.12 -3.40 -24.87
N LYS A 203 20.20 -4.14 -23.75
CA LYS A 203 20.22 -5.61 -23.73
C LYS A 203 18.94 -6.24 -24.27
N LEU A 204 17.80 -5.59 -24.03
CA LEU A 204 16.51 -6.03 -24.56
C LEU A 204 16.42 -5.81 -26.08
N ALA A 205 16.96 -4.69 -26.58
CA ALA A 205 16.99 -4.36 -28.00
C ALA A 205 17.99 -5.23 -28.77
N SER A 206 19.12 -5.59 -28.16
CA SER A 206 20.12 -6.48 -28.77
C SER A 206 19.68 -7.96 -28.81
N GLY A 207 18.61 -8.32 -28.09
CA GLY A 207 18.11 -9.70 -28.01
C GLY A 207 18.92 -10.60 -27.06
N GLU A 208 19.85 -10.02 -26.29
CA GLU A 208 20.63 -10.72 -25.26
C GLU A 208 19.71 -11.27 -24.15
N ILE A 209 18.66 -10.50 -23.83
CA ILE A 209 17.59 -10.97 -22.95
C ILE A 209 16.55 -11.70 -23.80
N LYS A 210 16.58 -13.04 -23.76
CA LYS A 210 15.57 -13.87 -24.41
C LYS A 210 14.19 -13.59 -23.80
N ARG A 211 13.26 -13.12 -24.63
CA ARG A 211 11.83 -13.06 -24.26
C ARG A 211 11.34 -14.50 -24.07
N PHE A 212 11.11 -14.91 -22.83
CA PHE A 212 10.36 -16.12 -22.57
C PHE A 212 8.93 -15.90 -23.07
N ARG A 213 8.49 -16.77 -23.98
CA ARG A 213 7.18 -16.76 -24.61
C ARG A 213 6.22 -17.60 -23.79
#